data_AF-B7FXU8-F1
#
_entry.id   AF-B7FXU8-F1
#
_cell.length_a   1.000
_cell.length_b   1.000
_cell.length_c   1.000
_cell.angle_alpha   90.00
_cell.angle_beta   90.00
_cell.angle_gamma   90.00
#
_symmetry.space_group_name_H-M   'P 1'
#
loop_
_entity.id
_entity.type
_entity.pdbx_description
1 polymer ?
#
loop_
_entity_poly.entity_id
_entity_poly.type
_entity_poly.pdbx_seq_one_letter_code
_entity_poly.pdbx_strand_id
1 'polypeptide(L)'
;MKIHRVLYSILTRALVWLPFRSNQVSRETVASVVTFCSDTNADWDEGALSRCNHQNICVVNGDFPGPTEDLVSILRLPLVRRDELCNVETESTFSQALSIVSYQNTAFGINDYAIAIQSLQHEFECTRSKKSRNNVKTKTKPFYVDFCPPLSSSLRRRISGEVGSDLLQKAISPRKGFPNGAIIYDLTAGFGQDALLMATAGARRVYMVERDPIVAVMLQDALRRLSNLADAGDNFAMDLSPRLSFQAGDGREVVRKLLAEKDASVLPDIVYLDPMFPARKKQASVKKNMQILHSLLETQTGDSILRQRDELELLHTALEAAGTKVVVKRPVHASPLGGASVEQKPSYDIRAPVNRWDVYLK
;
A
#
# COMPACT_ATOMS: atom_id res chain seq x y z
N MET A 1 -18.65 -35.29 47.44
CA MET A 1 -19.47 -36.11 46.53
C MET A 1 -19.15 -35.72 45.09
N LYS A 2 -18.55 -36.66 44.33
CA LYS A 2 -18.53 -36.89 42.86
C LYS A 2 -18.86 -35.68 41.93
N ILE A 3 -17.96 -35.18 41.06
CA ILE A 3 -17.33 -35.74 39.84
C ILE A 3 -18.28 -35.93 38.61
N HIS A 4 -17.94 -35.21 37.52
CA HIS A 4 -18.18 -35.40 36.06
C HIS A 4 -19.59 -35.42 35.44
N ARG A 5 -19.81 -34.58 34.40
CA ARG A 5 -19.89 -35.03 32.99
C ARG A 5 -19.84 -33.89 31.95
N VAL A 6 -19.19 -34.24 30.84
CA VAL A 6 -18.89 -33.50 29.58
C VAL A 6 -19.84 -33.99 28.47
N LEU A 7 -20.05 -33.20 27.40
CA LEU A 7 -20.20 -33.53 25.94
C LEU A 7 -21.17 -32.53 25.26
N TYR A 8 -20.80 -31.68 24.28
CA TYR A 8 -20.41 -31.84 22.84
C TYR A 8 -21.53 -32.27 21.86
N SER A 9 -21.77 -31.45 20.80
CA SER A 9 -22.24 -31.74 19.40
C SER A 9 -23.18 -30.63 18.89
N ILE A 10 -22.82 -29.72 17.97
CA ILE A 10 -22.72 -29.81 16.49
C ILE A 10 -24.04 -30.22 15.79
N LEU A 11 -24.54 -29.34 14.90
CA LEU A 11 -25.09 -29.57 13.53
C LEU A 11 -25.70 -28.23 13.03
N THR A 12 -25.01 -27.39 12.25
CA THR A 12 -24.92 -27.29 10.77
C THR A 12 -26.22 -27.19 9.96
N ARG A 13 -26.25 -26.14 9.11
CA ARG A 13 -26.82 -26.04 7.73
C ARG A 13 -28.34 -25.99 7.64
N ALA A 14 -28.98 -25.30 6.70
CA ALA A 14 -28.65 -24.37 5.61
C ALA A 14 -30.00 -24.07 4.90
N LEU A 15 -29.96 -23.21 3.87
CA LEU A 15 -30.91 -23.03 2.76
C LEU A 15 -31.89 -21.86 2.94
N VAL A 16 -32.13 -20.96 1.98
CA VAL A 16 -31.72 -20.80 0.56
C VAL A 16 -32.11 -19.36 0.16
N TRP A 17 -31.19 -18.50 -0.28
CA TRP A 17 -30.91 -18.10 -1.67
C TRP A 17 -32.12 -17.85 -2.60
N LEU A 18 -32.31 -16.60 -3.00
CA LEU A 18 -32.88 -16.26 -4.31
C LEU A 18 -31.93 -15.29 -5.02
N PRO A 19 -31.75 -15.43 -6.36
CA PRO A 19 -30.76 -14.68 -7.11
C PRO A 19 -31.32 -13.31 -7.51
N PHE A 20 -30.57 -12.24 -7.26
CA PHE A 20 -30.87 -10.94 -7.87
C PHE A 20 -29.92 -10.72 -9.06
N ARG A 21 -30.49 -10.75 -10.26
CA ARG A 21 -29.80 -10.45 -11.52
C ARG A 21 -29.90 -8.95 -11.82
N SER A 22 -28.76 -8.45 -12.31
CA SER A 22 -28.56 -7.32 -13.22
C SER A 22 -28.79 -5.89 -12.73
N ASN A 23 -27.73 -5.09 -12.93
CA ASN A 23 -27.73 -3.67 -13.27
C ASN A 23 -28.45 -2.74 -12.30
N GLN A 24 -27.80 -2.49 -11.17
CA GLN A 24 -27.70 -1.15 -10.60
C GLN A 24 -26.67 -1.20 -9.47
N VAL A 25 -25.48 -0.63 -9.71
CA VAL A 25 -24.64 -0.16 -8.60
C VAL A 25 -25.39 1.04 -8.04
N SER A 26 -26.36 0.78 -7.16
CA SER A 26 -27.17 1.82 -6.52
C SER A 26 -26.29 2.52 -5.48
N ARG A 27 -26.55 3.82 -5.28
CA ARG A 27 -25.82 4.73 -4.40
C ARG A 27 -25.59 4.23 -2.95
N GLU A 28 -26.31 3.20 -2.53
CA GLU A 28 -26.22 2.58 -1.20
C GLU A 28 -24.92 1.77 -1.00
N THR A 29 -24.37 1.13 -2.03
CA THR A 29 -23.06 0.44 -1.95
C THR A 29 -21.88 1.42 -1.86
N VAL A 30 -22.04 2.63 -2.40
CA VAL A 30 -21.03 3.69 -2.34
C VAL A 30 -20.98 4.31 -0.95
N ALA A 31 -22.13 4.46 -0.28
CA ALA A 31 -22.18 4.94 1.10
C ALA A 31 -21.51 3.96 2.09
N SER A 32 -21.64 2.63 1.89
CA SER A 32 -20.98 1.64 2.75
C SER A 32 -19.45 1.62 2.62
N VAL A 33 -18.90 1.99 1.46
CA VAL A 33 -17.45 2.14 1.24
C VAL A 33 -16.88 3.32 2.01
N VAL A 34 -17.65 4.39 2.16
CA VAL A 34 -17.30 5.55 3.01
C VAL A 34 -17.51 5.22 4.49
N THR A 35 -18.45 4.33 4.84
CA THR A 35 -18.79 4.03 6.24
C THR A 35 -17.82 3.02 6.89
N PHE A 36 -17.15 2.13 6.15
CA PHE A 36 -16.06 1.32 6.74
C PHE A 36 -14.85 2.18 7.15
N CYS A 37 -14.84 3.46 6.77
CA CYS A 37 -13.87 4.46 7.18
C CYS A 37 -14.22 5.12 8.53
N SER A 38 -15.40 4.90 9.12
CA SER A 38 -15.80 5.59 10.36
C SER A 38 -15.20 5.00 11.65
N ASP A 39 -14.66 3.77 11.61
CA ASP A 39 -13.97 3.18 12.77
C ASP A 39 -12.48 3.56 12.84
N THR A 40 -11.98 4.26 11.81
CA THR A 40 -10.70 4.94 11.83
C THR A 40 -10.94 6.39 11.45
N ASN A 41 -11.07 7.29 12.42
CA ASN A 41 -11.04 8.75 12.21
C ASN A 41 -9.78 9.14 11.42
N ALA A 42 -9.83 9.03 10.10
CA ALA A 42 -8.82 9.50 9.18
C ALA A 42 -9.11 10.99 8.92
N ASP A 43 -8.98 11.79 9.97
CA ASP A 43 -8.82 13.23 9.81
C ASP A 43 -7.48 13.44 9.11
N TRP A 44 -7.54 13.67 7.81
CA TRP A 44 -6.42 14.20 7.05
C TRP A 44 -6.08 15.57 7.64
N ASP A 45 -5.09 15.61 8.54
CA ASP A 45 -4.56 16.87 9.04
C ASP A 45 -4.19 17.75 7.84
N GLU A 46 -4.63 19.02 7.83
CA GLU A 46 -4.28 19.99 6.78
C GLU A 46 -2.75 20.10 6.61
N GLY A 47 -2.00 19.81 7.68
CA GLY A 47 -0.54 19.69 7.67
C GLY A 47 0.00 18.54 6.80
N ALA A 48 -0.72 17.43 6.62
CA ALA A 48 -0.27 16.29 5.80
C ALA A 48 -0.42 16.58 4.30
N LEU A 49 -1.56 17.15 3.88
CA LEU A 49 -1.82 17.50 2.48
C LEU A 49 -0.91 18.64 1.99
N SER A 50 -0.61 19.63 2.84
CA SER A 50 0.27 20.76 2.49
C SER A 50 1.75 20.39 2.32
N ARG A 51 2.19 19.26 2.90
CA ARG A 51 3.58 18.76 2.80
C ARG A 51 3.85 17.94 1.53
N CYS A 52 2.81 17.54 0.79
CA CYS A 52 2.92 16.78 -0.44
C CYS A 52 2.69 17.67 -1.66
N ASN A 53 3.74 17.94 -2.44
CA ASN A 53 3.66 18.84 -3.59
C ASN A 53 3.26 18.09 -4.88
N HIS A 54 2.03 17.60 -4.98
CA HIS A 54 1.53 16.87 -6.17
C HIS A 54 1.10 17.78 -7.34
N GLN A 55 1.78 18.91 -7.54
CA GLN A 55 1.45 19.91 -8.57
C GLN A 55 1.45 19.39 -10.02
N ASN A 56 2.08 18.23 -10.26
CA ASN A 56 2.18 17.62 -11.58
C ASN A 56 1.25 16.40 -11.76
N ILE A 57 0.22 16.27 -10.93
CA ILE A 57 -0.76 15.18 -10.99
C ILE A 57 -2.17 15.74 -11.14
N CYS A 58 -2.97 15.12 -12.01
CA CYS A 58 -4.39 15.42 -12.15
C CYS A 58 -5.25 14.19 -11.90
N VAL A 59 -6.53 14.42 -11.65
CA VAL A 59 -7.58 13.38 -11.67
C VAL A 59 -8.27 13.46 -13.03
N VAL A 60 -8.49 12.30 -13.65
CA VAL A 60 -9.14 12.19 -14.96
C VAL A 60 -10.49 11.52 -14.81
N ASN A 61 -11.51 12.10 -15.45
CA ASN A 61 -12.78 11.44 -15.64
C ASN A 61 -12.60 10.17 -16.50
N GLY A 62 -12.62 9.01 -15.83
CA GLY A 62 -12.58 7.71 -16.49
C GLY A 62 -13.93 7.34 -17.11
N ASP A 63 -13.93 6.29 -17.94
CA ASP A 63 -15.15 5.76 -18.56
C ASP A 63 -15.97 4.87 -17.60
N PHE A 64 -15.39 4.55 -16.43
CA PHE A 64 -15.98 3.66 -15.44
C PHE A 64 -16.53 4.46 -14.26
N PRO A 65 -17.76 4.18 -13.77
CA PRO A 65 -18.33 4.88 -12.63
C PRO A 65 -17.50 4.64 -11.37
N GLY A 66 -17.25 5.69 -10.59
CA GLY A 66 -16.45 5.62 -9.37
C GLY A 66 -16.39 6.95 -8.63
N PRO A 67 -15.60 7.03 -7.55
CA PRO A 67 -15.56 8.17 -6.63
C PRO A 67 -14.71 9.34 -7.17
N THR A 68 -14.82 9.69 -8.45
CA THR A 68 -13.93 10.68 -9.08
C THR A 68 -14.01 12.06 -8.41
N GLU A 69 -15.21 12.53 -8.08
CA GLU A 69 -15.40 13.81 -7.39
C GLU A 69 -14.85 13.78 -5.95
N ASP A 70 -14.99 12.64 -5.26
CA ASP A 70 -14.41 12.46 -3.93
C ASP A 70 -12.89 12.51 -4.00
N LEU A 71 -12.26 11.93 -5.05
CA LEU A 71 -10.82 12.01 -5.25
C LEU A 71 -10.33 13.43 -5.45
N VAL A 72 -11.04 14.23 -6.26
CA VAL A 72 -10.75 15.64 -6.47
C VAL A 72 -10.83 16.40 -5.14
N SER A 73 -11.86 16.12 -4.35
CA SER A 73 -12.08 16.78 -3.05
C SER A 73 -11.03 16.40 -2.00
N ILE A 74 -10.80 15.09 -1.80
CA ILE A 74 -9.88 14.55 -0.81
C ILE A 74 -8.44 14.94 -1.12
N LEU A 75 -8.01 14.80 -2.38
CA LEU A 75 -6.63 15.03 -2.79
C LEU A 75 -6.36 16.49 -3.19
N ARG A 76 -7.40 17.33 -3.30
CA ARG A 76 -7.32 18.71 -3.80
C ARG A 76 -6.59 18.81 -5.16
N LEU A 77 -6.78 17.83 -6.02
CA LEU A 77 -6.14 17.73 -7.34
C LEU A 77 -7.05 18.28 -8.45
N PRO A 78 -6.48 18.86 -9.52
CA PRO A 78 -7.28 19.35 -10.64
C PRO A 78 -7.97 18.19 -11.39
N LEU A 79 -9.25 18.38 -11.69
CA LEU A 79 -10.01 17.50 -12.56
C LEU A 79 -9.78 17.89 -14.03
N VAL A 80 -9.31 16.94 -14.84
CA VAL A 80 -9.05 17.11 -16.26
C VAL A 80 -9.94 16.16 -17.05
N ARG A 81 -10.54 16.66 -18.14
CA ARG A 81 -11.34 15.79 -19.01
C ARG A 81 -10.44 14.92 -19.87
N ARG A 82 -10.91 13.72 -20.21
CA ARG A 82 -10.10 12.77 -20.99
C ARG A 82 -9.68 13.30 -22.36
N ASP A 83 -10.53 14.06 -23.01
CA ASP A 83 -10.26 14.73 -24.28
C ASP A 83 -9.23 15.86 -24.17
N GLU A 84 -9.06 16.43 -22.98
CA GLU A 84 -8.11 17.51 -22.69
C GLU A 84 -6.72 17.00 -22.29
N LEU A 85 -6.55 15.69 -22.07
CA LEU A 85 -5.25 15.09 -21.71
C LEU A 85 -4.18 15.23 -22.79
N CYS A 86 -4.60 15.28 -24.06
CA CYS A 86 -3.71 15.40 -25.22
C CYS A 86 -3.37 16.87 -25.55
N ASN A 87 -3.86 17.83 -24.76
CA ASN A 87 -3.59 19.24 -24.99
C ASN A 87 -2.16 19.57 -24.53
N VAL A 88 -1.44 20.36 -25.32
CA VAL A 88 -0.04 20.73 -25.06
C VAL A 88 0.15 21.37 -23.67
N GLU A 89 -0.84 22.14 -23.20
CA GLU A 89 -0.85 22.75 -21.86
C GLU A 89 -0.97 21.69 -20.75
N THR A 90 -1.86 20.72 -20.92
CA THR A 90 -2.05 19.61 -19.98
C THR A 90 -0.82 18.70 -19.93
N GLU A 91 -0.24 18.35 -21.09
CA GLU A 91 0.94 17.50 -21.21
C GLU A 91 2.20 18.13 -20.61
N SER A 92 2.29 19.47 -20.67
CA SER A 92 3.40 20.21 -20.05
C SER A 92 3.22 20.43 -18.54
N THR A 93 1.98 20.37 -18.05
CA THR A 93 1.64 20.59 -16.63
C THR A 93 1.69 19.29 -15.82
N PHE A 94 1.11 18.21 -16.35
CA PHE A 94 0.93 16.96 -15.61
C PHE A 94 1.83 15.84 -16.13
N SER A 95 2.57 15.20 -15.22
CA SER A 95 3.40 14.03 -15.54
C SER A 95 2.64 12.72 -15.34
N GLN A 96 1.61 12.74 -14.48
CA GLN A 96 0.82 11.57 -14.09
C GLN A 96 -0.67 11.94 -13.98
N ALA A 97 -1.51 10.91 -14.13
CA ALA A 97 -2.95 11.02 -13.97
C ALA A 97 -3.48 9.89 -13.08
N LEU A 98 -4.36 10.24 -12.15
CA LEU A 98 -5.22 9.31 -11.42
C LEU A 98 -6.51 9.10 -12.20
N SER A 99 -6.95 7.85 -12.30
CA SER A 99 -8.16 7.49 -13.04
C SER A 99 -8.84 6.27 -12.41
N ILE A 100 -10.15 6.18 -12.62
CA ILE A 100 -10.93 4.99 -12.26
C ILE A 100 -10.87 4.01 -13.44
N VAL A 101 -10.42 2.80 -13.17
CA VAL A 101 -10.37 1.71 -14.16
C VAL A 101 -11.24 0.54 -13.74
N SER A 102 -11.72 -0.22 -14.72
CA SER A 102 -12.48 -1.44 -14.45
C SER A 102 -11.61 -2.49 -13.75
N TYR A 103 -12.13 -3.08 -12.68
CA TYR A 103 -11.55 -4.20 -11.96
C TYR A 103 -12.49 -5.40 -12.04
N GLN A 104 -12.05 -6.46 -12.71
CA GLN A 104 -12.86 -7.65 -12.92
C GLN A 104 -12.17 -8.88 -12.36
N ASN A 105 -12.92 -9.64 -11.55
CA ASN A 105 -12.52 -10.98 -11.14
C ASN A 105 -13.59 -11.96 -11.60
N THR A 106 -13.33 -12.62 -12.74
CA THR A 106 -14.28 -13.56 -13.36
C THR A 106 -14.50 -14.82 -12.53
N ALA A 107 -13.53 -15.22 -11.71
CA ALA A 107 -13.65 -16.41 -10.87
C ALA A 107 -14.74 -16.25 -9.79
N PHE A 108 -14.92 -15.03 -9.30
CA PHE A 108 -15.90 -14.69 -8.26
C PHE A 108 -17.04 -13.77 -8.76
N GLY A 109 -17.10 -13.53 -10.08
CA GLY A 109 -18.14 -12.68 -10.69
C GLY A 109 -18.09 -11.22 -10.25
N ILE A 110 -16.93 -10.73 -9.80
CA ILE A 110 -16.78 -9.34 -9.35
C ILE A 110 -16.59 -8.43 -10.56
N ASN A 111 -17.41 -7.38 -10.62
CA ASN A 111 -17.26 -6.26 -11.53
C ASN A 111 -17.26 -4.97 -10.71
N ASP A 112 -16.07 -4.45 -10.45
CA ASP A 112 -15.78 -3.35 -9.54
C ASP A 112 -14.87 -2.34 -10.24
N TYR A 113 -14.38 -1.35 -9.52
CA TYR A 113 -13.36 -0.41 -9.98
C TYR A 113 -12.05 -0.57 -9.22
N ALA A 114 -10.97 -0.02 -9.79
CA ALA A 114 -9.73 0.26 -9.08
C ALA A 114 -9.30 1.70 -9.32
N ILE A 115 -8.69 2.31 -8.31
CA ILE A 115 -8.03 3.60 -8.43
C ILE A 115 -6.62 3.36 -8.97
N ALA A 116 -6.38 3.82 -10.19
CA ALA A 116 -5.13 3.60 -10.89
C ALA A 116 -4.43 4.91 -11.20
N ILE A 117 -3.11 4.86 -11.19
CA ILE A 117 -2.24 5.94 -11.61
C ILE A 117 -1.49 5.54 -12.88
N GLN A 118 -1.32 6.50 -13.78
CA GLN A 118 -0.63 6.30 -15.04
C GLN A 118 0.28 7.49 -15.38
N SER A 119 1.38 7.23 -16.07
CA SER A 119 2.24 8.28 -16.60
C SER A 119 1.67 8.82 -17.91
N LEU A 120 1.65 10.15 -18.05
CA LEU A 120 1.21 10.84 -19.26
C LEU A 120 2.33 11.02 -20.29
N GLN A 121 3.60 10.99 -19.84
CA GLN A 121 4.79 11.30 -20.66
C GLN A 121 5.13 10.27 -21.75
N HIS A 122 4.36 9.18 -21.89
CA HIS A 122 4.57 8.16 -22.92
C HIS A 122 3.35 7.92 -23.83
N GLU A 123 2.29 8.73 -23.72
CA GLU A 123 1.07 8.51 -24.49
C GLU A 123 0.95 9.36 -25.77
N PHE A 124 1.69 10.47 -25.90
CA PHE A 124 1.47 11.41 -26.99
C PHE A 124 2.76 11.82 -27.71
N GLU A 125 3.33 10.92 -28.51
CA GLU A 125 3.94 11.37 -29.76
C GLU A 125 2.81 11.85 -30.67
N CYS A 126 2.36 13.09 -30.43
CA CYS A 126 1.36 13.73 -31.27
C CYS A 126 1.93 13.80 -32.68
N THR A 127 1.20 13.19 -33.60
CA THR A 127 1.52 13.00 -35.01
C THR A 127 2.05 14.28 -35.66
N ARG A 128 3.36 14.36 -35.88
CA ARG A 128 3.87 15.10 -37.05
C ARG A 128 3.61 14.24 -38.28
N SER A 129 2.51 14.58 -38.96
CA SER A 129 2.16 14.24 -40.34
C SER A 129 0.99 13.25 -40.54
N LYS A 130 0.01 13.72 -41.33
CA LYS A 130 -1.26 13.08 -41.69
C LYS A 130 -1.04 11.89 -42.62
N LYS A 131 -1.07 10.64 -42.11
CA LYS A 131 -1.56 9.42 -42.79
C LYS A 131 -1.30 8.18 -41.92
N SER A 132 -2.18 7.90 -40.97
CA SER A 132 -2.48 6.54 -40.48
C SER A 132 -3.50 6.66 -39.34
N ARG A 133 -4.79 6.51 -39.66
CA ARG A 133 -5.77 6.08 -38.67
C ARG A 133 -5.61 4.57 -38.56
N ASN A 134 -4.90 4.12 -37.53
CA ASN A 134 -5.10 2.84 -36.82
C ASN A 134 -3.96 2.64 -35.79
N ASN A 135 -4.33 2.44 -34.52
CA ASN A 135 -3.50 2.10 -33.36
C ASN A 135 -2.56 3.18 -32.79
N VAL A 136 -3.12 4.08 -31.98
CA VAL A 136 -2.36 4.75 -30.90
C VAL A 136 -2.15 3.71 -29.79
N LYS A 137 -0.96 3.08 -29.75
CA LYS A 137 -0.60 2.11 -28.69
C LYS A 137 -0.14 2.86 -27.45
N THR A 138 -1.01 2.99 -26.45
CA THR A 138 -0.69 3.39 -25.08
C THR A 138 0.37 2.43 -24.51
N LYS A 139 1.63 2.88 -24.30
CA LYS A 139 2.73 1.99 -23.89
C LYS A 139 2.77 1.69 -22.38
N THR A 140 2.11 2.50 -21.54
CA THR A 140 2.08 2.33 -20.09
C THR A 140 0.68 1.96 -19.64
N LYS A 141 0.53 0.76 -19.06
CA LYS A 141 -0.74 0.34 -18.46
C LYS A 141 -0.95 1.10 -17.15
N PRO A 142 -2.20 1.48 -16.81
CA PRO A 142 -2.54 2.00 -15.49
C PRO A 142 -2.07 1.04 -14.40
N PHE A 143 -1.51 1.59 -13.33
CA PHE A 143 -1.06 0.85 -12.16
C PHE A 143 -2.02 1.10 -10.99
N TYR A 144 -2.53 0.04 -10.39
CA TYR A 144 -3.26 0.07 -9.13
C TYR A 144 -2.68 -0.98 -8.18
N VAL A 145 -2.90 -0.79 -6.88
CA VAL A 145 -2.46 -1.75 -5.86
C VAL A 145 -3.42 -2.94 -5.84
N ASP A 146 -2.92 -4.17 -5.91
CA ASP A 146 -3.77 -5.36 -5.86
C ASP A 146 -3.20 -6.35 -4.85
N PHE A 147 -3.95 -6.59 -3.76
CA PHE A 147 -3.59 -7.56 -2.74
C PHE A 147 -3.95 -8.99 -3.13
N CYS A 148 -4.78 -9.19 -4.15
CA CYS A 148 -5.09 -10.49 -4.73
C CYS A 148 -4.59 -10.59 -6.18
N PRO A 149 -3.28 -10.36 -6.43
CA PRO A 149 -2.79 -10.25 -7.79
C PRO A 149 -2.91 -11.59 -8.54
N PRO A 150 -2.98 -11.57 -9.89
CA PRO A 150 -3.10 -12.76 -10.70
C PRO A 150 -2.01 -13.80 -10.40
N LEU A 151 -2.34 -15.08 -10.54
CA LEU A 151 -1.42 -16.22 -10.33
C LEU A 151 -0.10 -16.10 -11.12
N SER A 152 -0.15 -15.51 -12.32
CA SER A 152 1.02 -15.31 -13.16
C SER A 152 1.96 -14.19 -12.70
N SER A 153 1.54 -13.34 -11.75
CA SER A 153 2.32 -12.19 -11.33
C SER A 153 3.53 -12.59 -10.46
N SER A 154 4.62 -11.85 -10.59
CA SER A 154 5.82 -12.10 -9.76
C SER A 154 5.55 -11.91 -8.26
N LEU A 155 4.59 -11.05 -7.90
CA LEU A 155 4.17 -10.85 -6.52
C LEU A 155 3.42 -12.09 -6.00
N ARG A 156 2.47 -12.63 -6.78
CA ARG A 156 1.72 -13.83 -6.40
C ARG A 156 2.62 -15.04 -6.16
N ARG A 157 3.63 -15.23 -7.02
CA ARG A 157 4.64 -16.30 -6.84
C ARG A 157 5.50 -16.14 -5.60
N ARG A 158 5.81 -14.90 -5.21
CA ARG A 158 6.58 -14.62 -3.98
C ARG A 158 5.75 -14.92 -2.74
N ILE A 159 4.50 -14.46 -2.69
CA ILE A 159 3.61 -14.67 -1.54
C ILE A 159 3.12 -16.11 -1.42
N SER A 160 3.07 -16.88 -2.51
CA SER A 160 2.75 -18.32 -2.47
C SER A 160 3.93 -19.20 -2.03
N GLY A 161 5.13 -18.63 -1.84
CA GLY A 161 6.33 -19.38 -1.46
C GLY A 161 6.97 -20.18 -2.60
N GLU A 162 6.47 -20.08 -3.83
CA GLU A 162 7.02 -20.78 -5.01
C GLU A 162 8.46 -20.37 -5.34
N VAL A 163 8.91 -19.22 -4.84
CA VAL A 163 10.27 -18.68 -5.06
C VAL A 163 11.22 -19.05 -3.90
N GLY A 164 10.77 -19.87 -2.95
CA GLY A 164 11.50 -20.18 -1.72
C GLY A 164 11.26 -19.15 -0.60
N SER A 165 11.88 -19.36 0.56
CA SER A 165 11.72 -18.47 1.72
C SER A 165 12.22 -17.06 1.42
N ASP A 166 11.35 -16.06 1.44
CA ASP A 166 11.73 -14.66 1.21
C ASP A 166 12.67 -14.19 2.35
N LEU A 167 13.68 -13.40 2.00
CA LEU A 167 14.63 -12.86 2.99
C LEU A 167 13.95 -11.86 3.92
N LEU A 168 12.92 -11.15 3.45
CA LEU A 168 12.07 -10.33 4.30
C LEU A 168 11.39 -11.19 5.38
N GLN A 169 10.85 -12.36 5.01
CA GLN A 169 10.24 -13.28 5.97
C GLN A 169 11.25 -13.67 7.06
N LYS A 170 12.50 -13.98 6.70
CA LYS A 170 13.55 -14.25 7.71
C LYS A 170 13.83 -13.04 8.60
N ALA A 171 13.85 -11.84 8.03
CA ALA A 171 14.10 -10.61 8.77
C ALA A 171 12.99 -10.30 9.79
N ILE A 172 11.73 -10.58 9.45
CA ILE A 172 10.56 -10.31 10.29
C ILE A 172 10.10 -11.51 11.12
N SER A 173 10.64 -12.73 10.92
CA SER A 173 10.28 -13.89 11.74
C SER A 173 10.54 -13.61 13.23
N PRO A 174 9.52 -13.66 14.10
CA PRO A 174 9.72 -13.44 15.52
C PRO A 174 10.63 -14.51 16.13
N ARG A 175 11.29 -14.19 17.24
CA ARG A 175 11.97 -15.22 18.06
C ARG A 175 10.92 -16.15 18.69
N LYS A 176 11.37 -17.26 19.31
CA LYS A 176 10.48 -18.17 20.06
C LYS A 176 9.55 -17.36 20.99
N GLY A 177 8.26 -17.69 21.04
CA GLY A 177 7.28 -17.01 21.89
C GLY A 177 6.05 -16.45 21.18
N PHE A 178 5.97 -16.54 19.84
CA PHE A 178 4.85 -16.01 19.05
C PHE A 178 4.08 -17.13 18.31
N PRO A 179 3.35 -18.00 19.04
CA PRO A 179 2.67 -19.16 18.44
C PRO A 179 1.58 -18.77 17.43
N ASN A 180 1.04 -17.55 17.54
CA ASN A 180 -0.03 -17.04 16.68
C ASN A 180 0.47 -15.99 15.67
N GLY A 181 1.79 -15.87 15.47
CA GLY A 181 2.41 -14.80 14.68
C GLY A 181 2.59 -13.51 15.47
N ALA A 182 3.35 -12.57 14.90
CA ALA A 182 3.64 -11.26 15.47
C ALA A 182 2.68 -10.18 14.94
N ILE A 183 2.45 -9.14 15.74
CA ILE A 183 1.85 -7.87 15.31
C ILE A 183 2.96 -6.99 14.74
N ILE A 184 2.81 -6.61 13.47
CA ILE A 184 3.82 -5.84 12.74
C ILE A 184 3.25 -4.48 12.38
N TYR A 185 4.03 -3.43 12.57
CA TYR A 185 3.72 -2.10 12.05
C TYR A 185 4.69 -1.76 10.92
N ASP A 186 4.15 -1.57 9.72
CA ASP A 186 4.88 -1.04 8.56
C ASP A 186 4.66 0.48 8.53
N LEU A 187 5.66 1.25 8.98
CA LEU A 187 5.53 2.69 9.12
C LEU A 187 5.80 3.46 7.82
N THR A 188 6.02 2.73 6.72
CA THR A 188 6.36 3.27 5.40
C THR A 188 5.75 2.38 4.32
N ALA A 189 4.45 2.14 4.41
CA ALA A 189 3.79 1.04 3.70
C ALA A 189 3.96 1.11 2.17
N GLY A 190 4.04 2.30 1.59
CA GLY A 190 4.08 2.48 0.15
C GLY A 190 2.89 1.79 -0.51
N PHE A 191 3.13 0.98 -1.53
CA PHE A 191 2.07 0.18 -2.16
C PHE A 191 1.73 -1.13 -1.42
N GLY A 192 2.18 -1.31 -0.18
CA GLY A 192 1.83 -2.45 0.67
C GLY A 192 2.36 -3.81 0.21
N GLN A 193 3.35 -3.85 -0.70
CA GLN A 193 3.88 -5.11 -1.23
C GLN A 193 4.63 -5.92 -0.15
N ASP A 194 5.45 -5.24 0.65
CA ASP A 194 6.18 -5.89 1.74
C ASP A 194 5.22 -6.21 2.90
N ALA A 195 4.22 -5.37 3.17
CA ALA A 195 3.11 -5.68 4.09
C ALA A 195 2.33 -6.94 3.69
N LEU A 196 2.01 -7.10 2.40
CA LEU A 196 1.38 -8.31 1.87
C LEU A 196 2.26 -9.56 2.10
N LEU A 197 3.58 -9.43 1.87
CA LEU A 197 4.53 -10.51 2.16
C LEU A 197 4.56 -10.85 3.65
N MET A 198 4.57 -9.86 4.53
CA MET A 198 4.57 -10.07 5.98
C MET A 198 3.28 -10.75 6.46
N ALA A 199 2.12 -10.34 5.95
CA ALA A 199 0.83 -10.94 6.26
C ALA A 199 0.77 -12.40 5.79
N THR A 200 1.16 -12.68 4.54
CA THR A 200 1.17 -14.03 3.97
C THR A 200 2.26 -14.93 4.57
N ALA A 201 3.32 -14.35 5.13
CA ALA A 201 4.34 -15.06 5.89
C ALA A 201 3.90 -15.51 7.29
N GLY A 202 2.66 -15.21 7.70
CA GLY A 202 2.09 -15.65 8.97
C GLY A 202 2.12 -14.60 10.08
N ALA A 203 2.30 -13.31 9.76
CA ALA A 203 2.03 -12.26 10.73
C ALA A 203 0.57 -12.36 11.21
N ARG A 204 0.37 -12.11 12.52
CA ARG A 204 -0.97 -12.09 13.11
C ARG A 204 -1.77 -10.93 12.54
N ARG A 205 -1.12 -9.77 12.45
CA ARG A 205 -1.66 -8.52 11.95
C ARG A 205 -0.52 -7.65 11.43
N VAL A 206 -0.75 -6.93 10.34
CA VAL A 206 0.13 -5.92 9.78
C VAL A 206 -0.65 -4.61 9.73
N TYR A 207 -0.16 -3.61 10.45
CA TYR A 207 -0.67 -2.23 10.44
C TYR A 207 0.19 -1.42 9.47
N MET A 208 -0.40 -1.01 8.36
CA MET A 208 0.25 -0.19 7.34
C MET A 208 0.01 1.29 7.62
N VAL A 209 1.07 2.09 7.62
CA VAL A 209 1.00 3.54 7.73
C VAL A 209 1.60 4.16 6.47
N GLU A 210 0.83 5.04 5.81
CA GLU A 210 1.28 5.80 4.65
C GLU A 210 0.88 7.26 4.77
N ARG A 211 1.83 8.16 4.50
CA ARG A 211 1.67 9.60 4.61
C ARG A 211 1.31 10.26 3.28
N ASP A 212 1.69 9.64 2.16
CA ASP A 212 1.34 10.18 0.85
C ASP A 212 -0.15 9.95 0.56
N PRO A 213 -0.94 11.03 0.38
CA PRO A 213 -2.39 10.93 0.23
C PRO A 213 -2.82 10.15 -1.02
N ILE A 214 -2.05 10.19 -2.10
CA ILE A 214 -2.36 9.43 -3.32
C ILE A 214 -2.15 7.94 -3.07
N VAL A 215 -1.00 7.57 -2.51
CA VAL A 215 -0.68 6.17 -2.19
C VAL A 215 -1.67 5.61 -1.16
N ALA A 216 -2.03 6.40 -0.16
CA ALA A 216 -3.02 6.04 0.85
C ALA A 216 -4.40 5.73 0.26
N VAL A 217 -4.90 6.57 -0.64
CA VAL A 217 -6.18 6.32 -1.34
C VAL A 217 -6.10 5.05 -2.18
N MET A 218 -4.96 4.80 -2.85
CA MET A 218 -4.75 3.55 -3.60
C MET A 218 -4.69 2.31 -2.70
N LEU A 219 -4.08 2.41 -1.51
CA LEU A 219 -4.07 1.34 -0.50
C LEU A 219 -5.49 1.06 0.03
N GLN A 220 -6.25 2.11 0.31
CA GLN A 220 -7.63 1.99 0.77
C GLN A 220 -8.52 1.32 -0.28
N ASP A 221 -8.38 1.69 -1.55
CA ASP A 221 -9.06 1.00 -2.66
C ASP A 221 -8.66 -0.48 -2.78
N ALA A 222 -7.40 -0.81 -2.54
CA ALA A 222 -6.94 -2.20 -2.54
C ALA A 222 -7.53 -3.02 -1.38
N LEU A 223 -7.63 -2.45 -0.17
CA LEU A 223 -8.28 -3.11 0.97
C LEU A 223 -9.79 -3.29 0.74
N ARG A 224 -10.46 -2.31 0.15
CA ARG A 224 -11.87 -2.41 -0.24
C ARG A 224 -12.09 -3.58 -1.20
N ARG A 225 -11.29 -3.68 -2.27
CA ARG A 225 -11.37 -4.81 -3.22
C ARG A 225 -11.02 -6.15 -2.57
N LEU A 226 -10.04 -6.18 -1.66
CA LEU A 226 -9.72 -7.37 -0.87
C LEU A 226 -10.92 -7.83 -0.03
N SER A 227 -11.63 -6.90 0.64
CA SER A 227 -12.84 -7.21 1.39
C SER A 227 -13.94 -7.76 0.49
N ASN A 228 -14.19 -7.12 -0.66
CA ASN A 228 -15.20 -7.57 -1.62
C ASN A 228 -14.92 -9.00 -2.12
N LEU A 229 -13.65 -9.35 -2.32
CA LEU A 229 -13.24 -10.72 -2.66
C LEU A 229 -13.45 -11.70 -1.51
N ALA A 230 -13.15 -11.30 -0.28
CA ALA A 230 -13.39 -12.12 0.90
C ALA A 230 -14.89 -12.42 1.07
N ASP A 231 -15.74 -11.40 0.91
CA ASP A 231 -17.20 -11.53 0.98
C ASP A 231 -17.76 -12.41 -0.15
N ALA A 232 -17.13 -12.38 -1.32
CA ALA A 232 -17.45 -13.25 -2.45
C ALA A 232 -16.95 -14.71 -2.29
N GLY A 233 -16.22 -15.02 -1.21
CA GLY A 233 -15.75 -16.37 -0.89
C GLY A 233 -14.38 -16.75 -1.46
N ASP A 234 -13.54 -15.78 -1.84
CA ASP A 234 -12.14 -16.06 -2.18
C ASP A 234 -11.36 -16.44 -0.90
N ASN A 235 -10.95 -17.71 -0.79
CA ASN A 235 -10.23 -18.23 0.38
C ASN A 235 -8.94 -17.46 0.70
N PHE A 236 -8.20 -17.01 -0.33
CA PHE A 236 -6.98 -16.25 -0.12
C PHE A 236 -7.31 -14.85 0.43
N ALA A 237 -8.36 -14.21 -0.09
CA ALA A 237 -8.83 -12.93 0.43
C ALA A 237 -9.39 -13.06 1.85
N MET A 238 -10.14 -14.14 2.15
CA MET A 238 -10.70 -14.40 3.48
C MET A 238 -9.63 -14.59 4.56
N ASP A 239 -8.50 -15.25 4.24
CA ASP A 239 -7.38 -15.38 5.18
C ASP A 239 -6.58 -14.08 5.32
N LEU A 240 -6.42 -13.32 4.23
CA LEU A 240 -5.59 -12.13 4.20
C LEU A 240 -6.27 -10.88 4.77
N SER A 241 -7.56 -10.69 4.49
CA SER A 241 -8.35 -9.53 4.91
C SER A 241 -8.24 -9.22 6.42
N PRO A 242 -8.40 -10.19 7.35
CA PRO A 242 -8.25 -9.93 8.78
C PRO A 242 -6.81 -9.72 9.25
N ARG A 243 -5.81 -9.82 8.37
CA ARG A 243 -4.40 -9.60 8.71
C ARG A 243 -3.91 -8.21 8.34
N LEU A 244 -4.56 -7.52 7.41
CA LEU A 244 -4.13 -6.19 6.95
C LEU A 244 -5.02 -5.09 7.53
N SER A 245 -4.39 -4.01 7.98
CA SER A 245 -5.05 -2.75 8.32
C SER A 245 -4.23 -1.60 7.76
N PHE A 246 -4.90 -0.48 7.52
CA PHE A 246 -4.29 0.73 6.99
C PHE A 246 -4.70 1.94 7.83
N GLN A 247 -3.75 2.86 8.03
CA GLN A 247 -3.97 4.18 8.58
C GLN A 247 -3.19 5.21 7.76
N ALA A 248 -3.87 6.27 7.32
CA ALA A 248 -3.21 7.41 6.72
C ALA A 248 -2.50 8.25 7.81
N GLY A 249 -1.28 8.70 7.53
CA GLY A 249 -0.53 9.59 8.42
C GLY A 249 0.98 9.37 8.40
N ASP A 250 1.71 10.20 9.14
CA ASP A 250 3.14 10.00 9.34
C ASP A 250 3.39 8.90 10.38
N GLY A 251 4.22 7.91 10.03
CA GLY A 251 4.58 6.80 10.91
C GLY A 251 5.09 7.23 12.28
N ARG A 252 5.79 8.38 12.37
CA ARG A 252 6.26 8.93 13.65
C ARG A 252 5.10 9.39 14.52
N GLU A 253 4.12 10.07 13.93
CA GLU A 253 2.95 10.58 14.65
C GLU A 253 2.05 9.44 15.13
N VAL A 254 1.84 8.41 14.30
CA VAL A 254 1.10 7.20 14.70
C VAL A 254 1.74 6.54 15.90
N VAL A 255 3.06 6.33 15.86
CA VAL A 255 3.77 5.72 16.99
C VAL A 255 3.70 6.58 18.25
N ARG A 256 3.85 7.91 18.14
CA ARG A 256 3.73 8.79 19.33
C ARG A 256 2.37 8.69 19.99
N LYS A 257 1.29 8.58 19.20
CA LYS A 257 -0.07 8.37 19.74
C LYS A 257 -0.16 7.04 20.49
N LEU A 258 0.34 5.96 19.88
CA LEU A 258 0.38 4.63 20.52
C LEU A 258 1.16 4.63 21.84
N LEU A 259 2.32 5.27 21.87
CA LEU A 259 3.15 5.39 23.08
C LEU A 259 2.46 6.23 24.17
N ALA A 260 1.68 7.25 23.79
CA ALA A 260 0.95 8.11 24.72
C ALA A 260 -0.25 7.40 25.37
N GLU A 261 -0.91 6.51 24.63
CA GLU A 261 -2.07 5.73 25.11
C GLU A 261 -1.69 4.71 26.20
N LYS A 262 -0.40 4.33 26.30
CA LYS A 262 0.17 3.41 27.31
C LYS A 262 -0.49 2.03 27.40
N ASP A 263 -1.28 1.63 26.40
CA ASP A 263 -1.82 0.28 26.31
C ASP A 263 -0.79 -0.65 25.66
N ALA A 264 -0.12 -1.46 26.48
CA ALA A 264 0.88 -2.42 26.02
C ALA A 264 0.31 -3.49 25.07
N SER A 265 -1.01 -3.71 25.06
CA SER A 265 -1.65 -4.66 24.14
C SER A 265 -1.73 -4.18 22.69
N VAL A 266 -1.46 -2.89 22.45
CA VAL A 266 -1.54 -2.24 21.14
C VAL A 266 -0.16 -1.99 20.52
N LEU A 267 0.92 -2.15 21.31
CA LEU A 267 2.28 -1.92 20.84
C LEU A 267 2.73 -2.98 19.80
N PRO A 268 3.53 -2.56 18.80
CA PRO A 268 4.08 -3.48 17.80
C PRO A 268 5.04 -4.49 18.43
N ASP A 269 4.93 -5.77 18.07
CA ASP A 269 6.00 -6.73 18.34
C ASP A 269 7.23 -6.40 17.48
N ILE A 270 6.97 -6.01 16.22
CA ILE A 270 7.97 -5.70 15.21
C ILE A 270 7.57 -4.42 14.49
N VAL A 271 8.54 -3.53 14.29
CA VAL A 271 8.39 -2.38 13.40
C VAL A 271 9.21 -2.61 12.13
N TYR A 272 8.59 -2.36 10.98
CA TYR A 272 9.21 -2.46 9.67
C TYR A 272 9.31 -1.08 9.02
N LEU A 273 10.48 -0.80 8.44
CA LEU A 273 10.81 0.45 7.76
C LEU A 273 11.43 0.18 6.38
N ASP A 274 10.90 0.80 5.34
CA ASP A 274 11.45 0.94 3.99
C ASP A 274 11.22 2.37 3.47
N PRO A 275 11.75 3.41 4.17
CA PRO A 275 11.61 4.77 3.68
C PRO A 275 12.31 4.85 2.33
N MET A 276 11.58 5.36 1.34
CA MET A 276 12.13 5.42 -0.01
C MET A 276 13.41 6.24 -0.06
N PHE A 277 14.42 5.64 -0.66
CA PHE A 277 15.73 6.24 -0.87
C PHE A 277 15.71 7.30 -1.97
N PRO A 278 16.57 8.32 -1.91
CA PRO A 278 16.76 9.21 -3.05
C PRO A 278 17.20 8.40 -4.29
N ALA A 279 16.64 8.76 -5.43
CA ALA A 279 17.00 8.16 -6.71
C ALA A 279 18.52 8.31 -6.96
N ARG A 280 19.18 7.22 -7.32
CA ARG A 280 20.54 7.31 -7.90
C ARG A 280 20.45 8.02 -9.24
N LYS A 281 21.40 8.92 -9.53
CA LYS A 281 21.56 9.63 -10.82
C LYS A 281 21.73 8.74 -12.07
N LYS A 282 21.73 7.41 -11.93
CA LYS A 282 21.76 6.44 -13.04
C LYS A 282 20.70 5.38 -12.79
N GLN A 283 19.51 5.56 -13.35
CA GLN A 283 18.44 4.56 -13.32
C GLN A 283 18.61 3.59 -14.49
N ALA A 284 19.16 2.41 -14.20
CA ALA A 284 18.96 1.24 -15.05
C ALA A 284 17.65 0.54 -14.61
N SER A 285 16.69 0.41 -15.54
CA SER A 285 15.50 -0.45 -15.51
C SER A 285 14.90 -0.76 -14.12
N VAL A 286 14.44 0.25 -13.38
CA VAL A 286 13.60 0.01 -12.20
C VAL A 286 12.20 -0.39 -12.69
N LYS A 287 11.56 -1.40 -12.09
CA LYS A 287 10.21 -1.85 -12.46
C LYS A 287 9.24 -0.66 -12.43
N LYS A 288 8.35 -0.57 -13.43
CA LYS A 288 7.42 0.56 -13.69
C LYS A 288 6.73 1.13 -12.44
N ASN A 289 6.27 0.25 -11.55
CA ASN A 289 5.58 0.64 -10.30
C ASN A 289 6.48 1.50 -9.40
N MET A 290 7.78 1.20 -9.34
CA MET A 290 8.75 2.01 -8.60
C MET A 290 9.03 3.35 -9.26
N GLN A 291 8.97 3.44 -10.59
CA GLN A 291 9.15 4.73 -11.29
C GLN A 291 8.01 5.70 -10.99
N ILE A 292 6.78 5.18 -10.95
CA ILE A 292 5.60 5.96 -10.55
C ILE A 292 5.74 6.43 -9.11
N LEU A 293 6.07 5.52 -8.18
CA LEU A 293 6.25 5.85 -6.76
C LEU A 293 7.39 6.85 -6.54
N HIS A 294 8.52 6.69 -7.24
CA HIS A 294 9.61 7.65 -7.21
C HIS A 294 9.19 9.02 -7.74
N SER A 295 8.42 9.09 -8.83
CA SER A 295 7.93 10.35 -9.36
C SER A 295 6.86 11.01 -8.46
N LEU A 296 6.05 10.24 -7.74
CA LEU A 296 5.12 10.76 -6.71
C LEU A 296 5.88 11.42 -5.56
N LEU A 297 6.99 10.81 -5.15
CA LEU A 297 7.77 11.17 -3.96
C LEU A 297 9.01 12.04 -4.26
N GLU A 298 9.36 12.26 -5.53
CA GLU A 298 10.37 13.23 -6.00
C GLU A 298 10.01 14.67 -5.60
N THR A 299 8.76 14.90 -5.20
CA THR A 299 8.22 16.12 -4.61
C THR A 299 8.79 16.43 -3.21
N GLN A 300 9.48 15.48 -2.58
CA GLN A 300 10.07 15.62 -1.23
C GLN A 300 11.55 16.05 -1.25
N THR A 301 11.97 16.90 -2.18
CA THR A 301 13.31 17.51 -2.30
C THR A 301 13.64 18.47 -1.16
N GLY A 302 13.71 17.94 0.06
CA GLY A 302 14.34 18.61 1.19
C GLY A 302 15.88 18.54 1.11
N ASP A 303 16.51 19.51 1.76
CA ASP A 303 17.95 19.53 2.08
C ASP A 303 18.37 18.16 2.66
N SER A 304 19.54 17.64 2.24
CA SER A 304 20.04 16.32 2.66
C SER A 304 20.15 16.21 4.19
N ILE A 305 20.38 17.33 4.87
CA ILE A 305 20.45 17.41 6.32
C ILE A 305 19.08 17.21 6.97
N LEU A 306 18.03 17.86 6.44
CA LEU A 306 16.67 17.72 6.95
C LEU A 306 16.16 16.28 6.79
N ARG A 307 16.43 15.67 5.63
CA ARG A 307 16.09 14.27 5.38
C ARG A 307 16.82 13.31 6.32
N GLN A 308 18.10 13.54 6.58
CA GLN A 308 18.85 12.69 7.50
C GLN A 308 18.30 12.79 8.94
N ARG A 309 17.84 13.98 9.35
CA ARG A 309 17.14 14.16 10.62
C ARG A 309 15.80 13.42 10.65
N ASP A 310 15.00 13.50 9.59
CA ASP A 310 13.73 12.77 9.48
C ASP A 310 13.94 11.25 9.54
N GLU A 311 14.95 10.72 8.82
CA GLU A 311 15.30 9.30 8.85
C GLU A 311 15.75 8.85 10.25
N LEU A 312 16.55 9.67 10.94
CA LEU A 312 17.02 9.38 12.29
C LEU A 312 15.87 9.37 13.30
N GLU A 313 14.98 10.37 13.22
CA GLU A 313 13.79 10.47 14.06
C GLU A 313 12.83 9.30 13.85
N LEU A 314 12.64 8.88 12.58
CA LEU A 314 11.85 7.70 12.24
C LEU A 314 12.45 6.42 12.85
N LEU A 315 13.78 6.25 12.76
CA LEU A 315 14.46 5.11 13.37
C LEU A 315 14.32 5.11 14.89
N HIS A 316 14.53 6.24 15.56
CA HIS A 316 14.39 6.35 17.02
C HIS A 316 12.98 6.02 17.47
N THR A 317 11.98 6.60 16.79
CA THR A 317 10.57 6.35 17.10
C THR A 317 10.20 4.87 16.95
N ALA A 318 10.73 4.20 15.92
CA ALA A 318 10.54 2.76 15.73
C ALA A 318 11.18 1.91 16.84
N LEU A 319 12.38 2.27 17.29
CA LEU A 319 13.11 1.56 18.36
C LEU A 319 12.39 1.69 19.72
N GLU A 320 11.83 2.86 20.00
CA GLU A 320 11.03 3.10 21.20
C GLU A 320 9.78 2.21 21.23
N ALA A 321 9.09 2.08 20.10
CA ALA A 321 7.81 1.35 20.02
C ALA A 321 7.93 -0.16 19.89
N ALA A 322 8.90 -0.67 19.12
CA ALA A 322 9.01 -2.10 18.87
C ALA A 322 9.19 -2.90 20.17
N GLY A 323 8.46 -4.00 20.33
CA GLY A 323 8.60 -4.90 21.47
C GLY A 323 9.82 -5.82 21.38
N THR A 324 10.15 -6.29 20.16
CA THR A 324 11.23 -7.27 19.95
C THR A 324 12.33 -6.81 19.02
N LYS A 325 11.97 -6.22 17.87
CA LYS A 325 12.94 -5.73 16.89
C LYS A 325 12.37 -4.71 15.93
N VAL A 326 13.28 -3.89 15.40
CA VAL A 326 13.05 -3.04 14.22
C VAL A 326 13.78 -3.66 13.03
N VAL A 327 13.12 -3.72 11.89
CA VAL A 327 13.67 -4.22 10.63
C VAL A 327 13.65 -3.11 9.60
N VAL A 328 14.81 -2.77 9.05
CA VAL A 328 14.97 -1.66 8.10
C VAL A 328 15.50 -2.18 6.78
N LYS A 329 14.74 -2.03 5.70
CA LYS A 329 15.19 -2.36 4.35
C LYS A 329 16.10 -1.26 3.81
N ARG A 330 17.26 -1.65 3.29
CA ARG A 330 18.24 -0.74 2.68
C ARG A 330 18.88 -1.34 1.43
N PRO A 331 19.29 -0.55 0.42
CA PRO A 331 20.21 -1.02 -0.60
C PRO A 331 21.51 -1.52 0.03
N VAL A 332 22.11 -2.58 -0.53
CA VAL A 332 23.29 -3.25 0.06
C VAL A 332 24.44 -2.30 0.39
N HIS A 333 24.62 -1.23 -0.40
CA HIS A 333 25.71 -0.25 -0.22
C HIS A 333 25.28 1.06 0.45
N ALA A 334 24.03 1.21 0.86
CA ALA A 334 23.59 2.42 1.57
C ALA A 334 24.06 2.40 3.03
N SER A 335 24.32 3.57 3.62
CA SER A 335 24.49 3.69 5.06
C SER A 335 23.23 3.23 5.81
N PRO A 336 23.31 2.86 7.10
CA PRO A 336 22.14 2.67 7.94
C PRO A 336 21.17 3.88 7.89
N LEU A 337 19.91 3.65 8.22
CA LEU A 337 18.87 4.71 8.22
C LEU A 337 19.22 5.80 9.22
N GLY A 338 19.29 7.07 8.79
CA GLY A 338 19.81 8.17 9.61
C GLY A 338 21.33 8.43 9.44
N GLY A 339 22.01 7.61 8.64
CA GLY A 339 23.39 7.85 8.21
C GLY A 339 24.44 7.76 9.32
N ALA A 340 25.44 8.65 9.29
CA ALA A 340 26.56 8.64 10.23
C ALA A 340 26.18 9.09 11.65
N SER A 341 25.00 9.70 11.81
CA SER A 341 24.50 10.23 13.09
C SER A 341 23.80 9.18 13.94
N VAL A 342 23.71 7.94 13.46
CA VAL A 342 23.06 6.84 14.17
C VAL A 342 24.00 6.31 15.24
N GLU A 343 23.59 6.37 16.50
CA GLU A 343 24.35 5.83 17.63
C GLU A 343 24.25 4.30 17.72
N GLN A 344 23.04 3.76 17.54
CA GLN A 344 22.79 2.32 17.60
C GLN A 344 23.03 1.66 16.24
N LYS A 345 24.02 0.76 16.14
CA LYS A 345 24.22 -0.04 14.93
C LYS A 345 23.21 -1.20 14.87
N PRO A 346 22.85 -1.68 13.65
CA PRO A 346 22.09 -2.91 13.51
C PRO A 346 22.79 -4.06 14.25
N SER A 347 22.03 -4.90 14.95
CA SER A 347 22.56 -6.08 15.64
C SER A 347 23.09 -7.11 14.63
N TYR A 348 22.43 -7.22 13.49
CA TYR A 348 22.87 -7.99 12.32
C TYR A 348 22.13 -7.49 11.08
N ASP A 349 22.54 -7.95 9.91
CA ASP A 349 21.85 -7.66 8.65
C ASP A 349 21.63 -8.95 7.84
N ILE A 350 20.54 -9.00 7.08
CA ILE A 350 20.23 -10.10 6.15
C ILE A 350 20.40 -9.56 4.74
N ARG A 351 21.31 -10.14 3.94
CA ARG A 351 21.64 -9.62 2.60
C ARG A 351 21.01 -10.41 1.46
N ALA A 352 20.41 -9.68 0.52
CA ALA A 352 20.14 -10.10 -0.85
C ALA A 352 21.14 -9.43 -1.81
N PRO A 353 21.13 -9.73 -3.11
CA PRO A 353 22.00 -9.07 -4.09
C PRO A 353 21.79 -7.55 -4.23
N VAL A 354 20.56 -7.06 -4.06
CA VAL A 354 20.20 -5.64 -4.29
C VAL A 354 19.90 -4.90 -2.98
N ASN A 355 19.18 -5.57 -2.09
CA ASN A 355 18.75 -5.02 -0.81
C ASN A 355 19.32 -5.86 0.35
N ARG A 356 19.38 -5.26 1.52
CA ARG A 356 19.59 -5.91 2.80
C ARG A 356 18.52 -5.44 3.78
N TRP A 357 18.34 -6.20 4.85
CA TRP A 357 17.49 -5.83 5.98
C TRP A 357 18.37 -5.70 7.22
N ASP A 358 18.57 -4.47 7.66
CA ASP A 358 19.25 -4.14 8.92
C ASP A 358 18.28 -4.46 10.07
N VAL A 359 18.71 -5.30 11.02
CA VAL A 359 17.87 -5.75 12.15
C VAL A 359 18.42 -5.22 13.46
N TYR A 360 17.59 -4.45 14.17
CA TYR A 360 17.88 -3.89 15.47
C TYR A 360 17.08 -4.66 16.51
N LEU A 361 17.77 -5.40 17.38
CA LEU A 361 17.13 -6.12 18.48
C LEU A 361 16.91 -5.17 19.67
N LYS A 362 15.82 -5.40 20.40
CA LYS A 362 15.54 -4.78 21.69
C LYS A 362 15.95 -5.67 22.85
#